data_AF-A0A7S7AW16-F1
#
_entry.id   AF-A0A7S7AW16-F1
#
_cell.length_a   1.000
_cell.length_b   1.000
_cell.length_c   1.000
_cell.angle_alpha   90.00
_cell.angle_beta   90.00
_cell.angle_gamma   90.00
#
_symmetry.space_group_name_H-M   'P 1'
#
loop_
_entity.id
_entity.type
_entity.pdbx_description
1 polymer ?
#
loop_
_entity_poly.entity_id
_entity_poly.type
_entity_poly.pdbx_seq_one_letter_code
_entity_poly.pdbx_strand_id
1 'polypeptide(L)'
;MTDTNFLNKKEAIERIGGDIDIYQSLLETFLDYYEKDLNEAEKLHKLFHAKAESVLSNSDMREHSRKTAHKIKGAAFTIGADILGAAASEIELFLKEKNNGVTETNIERFKILLYNFTESYSKTILEIKKIN
;
A
#
# COMPACT_ATOMS: atom_id res chain seq x y z
N MET A 1 -5.58 -25.24 1.77
CA MET A 1 -5.59 -23.77 1.87
C MET A 1 -4.15 -23.34 1.79
N THR A 2 -3.73 -22.68 0.71
CA THR A 2 -2.39 -22.11 0.66
C THR A 2 -2.35 -20.97 1.66
N ASP A 3 -1.56 -21.10 2.72
CA ASP A 3 -1.21 -19.99 3.60
C ASP A 3 -0.53 -18.93 2.73
N THR A 4 -1.33 -17.96 2.25
CA THR A 4 -0.80 -16.82 1.53
C THR A 4 0.01 -16.01 2.53
N ASN A 5 1.32 -16.10 2.40
CA ASN A 5 2.27 -15.34 3.21
C ASN A 5 2.30 -13.90 2.68
N PHE A 6 1.82 -12.93 3.47
CA PHE A 6 1.82 -11.51 3.11
C PHE A 6 3.15 -10.83 3.45
N LEU A 7 4.07 -11.53 4.12
CA LEU A 7 5.43 -11.08 4.38
C LEU A 7 6.45 -12.11 3.90
N ASN A 8 7.19 -11.76 2.85
CA ASN A 8 8.38 -12.47 2.44
C ASN A 8 9.57 -12.12 3.37
N LYS A 9 9.48 -12.57 4.62
CA LYS A 9 10.44 -12.25 5.70
C LYS A 9 11.85 -12.65 5.34
N LYS A 10 12.02 -13.83 4.75
CA LYS A 10 13.34 -14.36 4.39
C LYS A 10 14.07 -13.37 3.50
N GLU A 11 13.43 -12.95 2.41
CA GLU A 11 14.04 -12.02 1.47
C GLU A 11 14.24 -10.64 2.10
N ALA A 12 13.26 -10.15 2.89
CA ALA A 12 13.39 -8.86 3.56
C ALA A 12 14.56 -8.82 4.56
N ILE A 13 14.74 -9.88 5.36
CA ILE A 13 15.85 -10.04 6.30
C ILE A 13 17.18 -10.15 5.55
N GLU A 14 17.24 -10.92 4.46
CA GLU A 14 18.44 -11.02 3.63
C GLU A 14 18.86 -9.64 3.05
N ARG A 15 17.90 -8.82 2.59
CA ARG A 15 18.17 -7.47 2.06
C ARG A 15 18.81 -6.51 3.06
N ILE A 16 18.57 -6.71 4.36
CA ILE A 16 19.14 -5.89 5.44
C ILE A 16 20.34 -6.55 6.12
N GLY A 17 20.96 -7.55 5.47
CA GLY A 17 22.18 -8.19 5.95
C GLY A 17 21.96 -9.38 6.89
N GLY A 18 20.75 -9.92 6.96
CA GLY A 18 20.44 -11.09 7.78
C GLY A 18 20.04 -10.76 9.23
N ASP A 19 19.91 -9.49 9.58
CA ASP A 19 19.67 -9.04 10.94
C ASP A 19 18.16 -9.04 11.28
N ILE A 20 17.76 -9.90 12.22
CA ILE A 20 16.37 -10.07 12.62
C ILE A 20 15.89 -8.88 13.47
N ASP A 21 16.77 -8.28 14.29
CA ASP A 21 16.40 -7.18 15.19
C ASP A 21 16.16 -5.90 14.37
N ILE A 22 16.97 -5.67 13.33
CA ILE A 22 16.71 -4.61 12.35
C ILE A 22 15.40 -4.87 11.61
N TYR A 23 15.11 -6.12 11.23
CA TYR A 23 13.85 -6.45 10.57
C TYR A 23 12.64 -6.14 11.45
N GLN A 24 12.68 -6.55 12.73
CA GLN A 24 11.61 -6.25 13.69
C GLN A 24 11.44 -4.73 13.87
N SER A 25 12.54 -3.99 13.99
CA SER A 25 12.52 -2.53 14.08
C SER A 25 11.87 -1.88 12.84
N LEU A 26 12.09 -2.44 11.65
CA LEU A 26 11.44 -1.96 10.42
C LEU A 26 9.94 -2.26 10.40
N LEU A 27 9.52 -3.42 10.90
CA LEU A 27 8.09 -3.75 11.03
C LEU A 27 7.40 -2.82 12.03
N GLU A 28 8.02 -2.54 13.17
CA GLU A 28 7.52 -1.57 14.15
C GLU A 28 7.44 -0.17 13.56
N THR A 29 8.49 0.27 12.88
CA THR A 29 8.50 1.57 12.19
C THR A 29 7.39 1.66 11.15
N PHE A 30 7.11 0.59 10.41
CA PHE A 30 6.00 0.55 9.45
C PHE A 30 4.65 0.74 10.15
N LEU A 31 4.41 0.03 11.27
CA LEU A 31 3.18 0.19 12.05
C LEU A 31 3.07 1.59 12.66
N ASP A 32 4.15 2.11 13.24
CA ASP A 32 4.18 3.44 13.83
C ASP A 32 3.82 4.50 12.78
N TYR A 33 4.36 4.35 11.57
CA TYR A 33 4.15 5.29 10.49
C TYR A 33 2.73 5.26 9.91
N TYR A 34 2.15 4.07 9.72
CA TYR A 34 0.90 3.92 9.00
C TYR A 34 -0.33 3.69 9.89
N GLU A 35 -0.14 3.33 11.16
CA GLU A 35 -1.25 3.15 12.13
C GLU A 35 -1.22 4.19 13.26
N LYS A 36 -0.04 4.70 13.67
CA LYS A 36 0.06 5.58 14.86
C LYS A 36 0.31 7.05 14.53
N ASP A 37 1.06 7.38 13.48
CA ASP A 37 1.21 8.75 13.00
C ASP A 37 -0.11 9.23 12.41
N LEU A 38 -0.80 10.13 13.11
CA LEU A 38 -2.12 10.62 12.72
C LEU A 38 -2.14 11.26 11.33
N ASN A 39 -1.08 11.96 10.93
CA ASN A 39 -1.04 12.65 9.63
C ASN A 39 -0.90 11.64 8.49
N GLU A 40 -0.03 10.64 8.67
CA GLU A 40 0.25 9.64 7.63
C GLU A 40 -0.85 8.58 7.58
N ALA A 41 -1.38 8.17 8.72
CA ALA A 41 -2.57 7.34 8.82
C ALA A 41 -3.78 8.03 8.17
N GLU A 42 -3.98 9.33 8.34
CA GLU A 42 -5.08 10.06 7.67
C GLU A 42 -4.92 10.07 6.14
N LYS A 43 -3.70 10.30 5.63
CA LYS A 43 -3.43 10.26 4.17
C LYS A 43 -3.70 8.88 3.60
N LEU A 44 -3.30 7.83 4.31
CA LEU A 44 -3.55 6.46 3.91
C LEU A 44 -5.04 6.10 3.99
N HIS A 45 -5.73 6.54 5.04
CA HIS A 45 -7.17 6.37 5.21
C HIS A 45 -7.97 7.04 4.09
N LYS A 46 -7.54 8.22 3.64
CA LYS A 46 -8.11 8.91 2.46
C LYS A 46 -7.95 8.08 1.20
N LEU A 47 -6.85 7.33 1.05
CA LEU A 47 -6.66 6.42 -0.08
C LEU A 47 -7.60 5.22 0.02
N PHE A 48 -7.76 4.58 1.20
CA PHE A 48 -8.68 3.45 1.38
C PHE A 48 -10.14 3.79 1.02
N HIS A 49 -10.56 5.01 1.35
CA HIS A 49 -11.94 5.47 1.15
C HIS A 49 -12.08 6.41 -0.06
N ALA A 50 -11.09 6.42 -0.94
CA ALA A 50 -11.09 7.27 -2.11
C ALA A 50 -12.28 6.92 -3.01
N LYS A 51 -13.09 7.93 -3.36
CA LYS A 51 -14.13 7.79 -4.38
C LYS A 51 -13.47 7.86 -5.75
N ALA A 52 -13.62 6.81 -6.55
CA ALA A 52 -12.94 6.69 -7.83
C ALA A 52 -13.24 7.86 -8.77
N GLU A 53 -14.50 8.26 -8.83
CA GLU A 53 -14.98 9.39 -9.62
C GLU A 53 -14.32 10.71 -9.19
N SER A 54 -14.19 10.94 -7.88
CA SER A 54 -13.54 12.14 -7.33
C SER A 54 -12.05 12.16 -7.60
N VAL A 55 -11.36 11.04 -7.43
CA VAL A 55 -9.92 10.95 -7.74
C VAL A 55 -9.64 11.13 -9.23
N LEU A 56 -10.47 10.57 -10.10
CA LEU A 56 -10.27 10.66 -11.55
C LEU A 56 -10.66 12.02 -12.15
N SER A 57 -11.56 12.76 -11.51
CA SER A 57 -12.02 14.08 -11.97
C SER A 57 -11.24 15.26 -11.40
N ASN A 58 -10.48 15.07 -10.31
CA ASN A 58 -9.75 16.14 -9.63
C ASN A 58 -8.24 15.86 -9.64
N SER A 59 -7.45 16.76 -10.24
CA SER A 59 -6.00 16.61 -10.38
C SER A 59 -5.25 16.57 -9.05
N ASP A 60 -5.69 17.34 -8.06
CA ASP A 60 -5.02 17.42 -6.75
C ASP A 60 -5.27 16.14 -5.96
N MET A 61 -6.51 15.63 -5.98
CA MET A 61 -6.84 14.34 -5.37
C MET A 61 -6.11 13.20 -6.07
N ARG A 62 -6.05 13.23 -7.40
CA ARG A 62 -5.30 12.27 -8.22
C ARG A 62 -3.83 12.22 -7.81
N GLU A 63 -3.19 13.37 -7.74
CA GLU A 63 -1.77 13.48 -7.40
C GLU A 63 -1.51 13.11 -5.95
N HIS A 64 -2.40 13.47 -5.02
CA HIS A 64 -2.32 13.06 -3.62
C HIS A 64 -2.38 11.54 -3.48
N SER A 65 -3.40 10.90 -4.05
CA SER A 65 -3.55 9.44 -4.04
C SER A 65 -2.35 8.73 -4.67
N ARG A 66 -1.85 9.24 -5.80
CA ARG A 66 -0.66 8.70 -6.48
C ARG A 66 0.59 8.76 -5.60
N LYS A 67 0.82 9.89 -4.93
CA LYS A 67 1.97 10.07 -4.01
C LYS A 67 1.85 9.16 -2.78
N THR A 68 0.67 9.04 -2.20
CA THR A 68 0.43 8.14 -1.06
C THR A 68 0.70 6.69 -1.45
N ALA A 69 0.18 6.24 -2.62
CA ALA A 69 0.44 4.91 -3.15
C ALA A 69 1.94 4.67 -3.41
N HIS A 70 2.63 5.63 -4.03
CA HIS A 70 4.08 5.55 -4.26
C HIS A 70 4.87 5.35 -2.96
N LYS A 71 4.49 6.07 -1.90
CA LYS A 71 5.18 6.03 -0.62
C LYS A 71 5.02 4.68 0.08
N ILE A 72 3.78 4.21 0.23
CA ILE A 72 3.52 2.91 0.87
C ILE A 72 4.05 1.75 0.03
N LYS A 73 4.09 1.87 -1.30
CA LYS A 73 4.76 0.91 -2.18
C LYS A 73 6.21 0.69 -1.75
N GLY A 74 6.97 1.78 -1.58
CA GLY A 74 8.38 1.70 -1.16
C GLY A 74 8.52 1.00 0.20
N ALA A 75 7.73 1.45 1.19
CA ALA A 75 7.76 0.87 2.52
C ALA A 75 7.35 -0.61 2.55
N ALA A 76 6.33 -1.00 1.77
CA ALA A 76 5.85 -2.36 1.67
C ALA A 76 6.93 -3.31 1.11
N PHE A 77 7.60 -2.93 0.01
CA PHE A 77 8.69 -3.74 -0.53
C PHE A 77 9.87 -3.86 0.44
N THR A 78 10.19 -2.80 1.19
CA THR A 78 11.25 -2.84 2.21
C THR A 78 11.00 -3.93 3.26
N ILE A 79 9.76 -4.09 3.73
CA ILE A 79 9.41 -5.09 4.75
C ILE A 79 9.07 -6.48 4.18
N GLY A 80 9.15 -6.65 2.85
CA GLY A 80 8.78 -7.90 2.16
C GLY A 80 7.27 -8.09 1.98
N ALA A 81 6.47 -7.03 2.11
CA ALA A 81 5.04 -7.06 1.85
C ALA A 81 4.76 -6.95 0.34
N ASP A 82 5.22 -7.92 -0.43
CA ASP A 82 5.28 -7.86 -1.89
C ASP A 82 3.90 -7.68 -2.54
N ILE A 83 2.87 -8.30 -1.97
CA ILE A 83 1.48 -8.19 -2.46
C ILE A 83 0.96 -6.75 -2.28
N LEU A 84 1.17 -6.16 -1.09
CA LEU A 84 0.79 -4.77 -0.82
C LEU A 84 1.59 -3.80 -1.70
N GLY A 85 2.89 -4.04 -1.84
CA GLY A 85 3.77 -3.24 -2.72
C GLY A 85 3.29 -3.27 -4.16
N ALA A 86 2.94 -4.44 -4.68
CA ALA A 86 2.38 -4.60 -6.03
C ALA A 86 1.04 -3.85 -6.18
N ALA A 87 0.10 -4.04 -5.25
CA ALA A 87 -1.20 -3.36 -5.30
C ALA A 87 -1.05 -1.82 -5.27
N ALA A 88 -0.15 -1.30 -4.43
CA ALA A 88 0.16 0.12 -4.37
C ALA A 88 0.81 0.61 -5.69
N SER A 89 1.67 -0.20 -6.31
CA SER A 89 2.27 0.09 -7.61
C SER A 89 1.22 0.18 -8.72
N GLU A 90 0.22 -0.71 -8.73
CA GLU A 90 -0.85 -0.67 -9.72
C GLU A 90 -1.68 0.62 -9.61
N ILE A 91 -2.02 1.05 -8.39
CA ILE A 91 -2.67 2.35 -8.13
C ILE A 91 -1.80 3.48 -8.66
N GLU A 92 -0.51 3.51 -8.30
CA GLU A 92 0.40 4.57 -8.72
C GLU A 92 0.50 4.68 -10.25
N LEU A 93 0.70 3.54 -10.92
CA LEU A 93 0.82 3.48 -12.38
C LEU A 93 -0.48 3.90 -13.06
N PHE A 94 -1.62 3.41 -12.57
CA PHE A 94 -2.93 3.77 -13.09
C PHE A 94 -3.18 5.28 -12.98
N LEU A 95 -2.85 5.89 -11.83
CA LEU A 95 -3.02 7.33 -11.64
C LEU A 95 -1.95 8.16 -12.34
N LYS A 96 -0.79 7.59 -12.71
CA LYS A 96 0.25 8.28 -13.50
C LYS A 96 -0.11 8.40 -14.98
N GLU A 97 -0.85 7.43 -15.53
CA GLU A 97 -1.23 7.39 -16.94
C GLU A 97 -2.30 8.43 -17.28
N LYS A 98 -1.93 9.46 -18.05
CA LYS A 98 -2.80 10.63 -18.33
C LYS A 98 -4.12 10.24 -19.00
N ASN A 99 -4.12 9.16 -19.79
CA ASN A 99 -5.31 8.68 -20.49
C ASN A 99 -6.36 8.01 -19.59
N ASN A 100 -6.00 7.69 -18.33
CA ASN A 100 -6.95 7.18 -17.34
C ASN A 100 -7.79 8.33 -16.75
N GLY A 101 -8.71 8.87 -17.56
CA GLY A 101 -9.70 9.87 -17.17
C GLY A 101 -11.01 9.26 -16.66
N VAL A 102 -12.01 10.11 -16.44
CA VAL A 102 -13.34 9.71 -15.93
C VAL A 102 -14.13 8.96 -17.01
N THR A 103 -14.07 7.64 -16.98
CA THR A 103 -14.90 6.73 -17.80
C THR A 103 -15.40 5.60 -16.92
N GLU A 104 -16.52 4.98 -17.28
CA GLU A 104 -17.09 3.85 -16.53
C GLU A 104 -16.05 2.73 -16.34
N THR A 105 -15.35 2.34 -17.41
CA THR A 105 -14.28 1.34 -17.36
C THR A 105 -13.15 1.72 -16.38
N ASN A 106 -12.70 2.98 -16.40
CA ASN A 106 -11.61 3.42 -15.53
C ASN A 106 -12.05 3.55 -14.07
N ILE A 107 -13.30 3.97 -13.84
CA ILE A 107 -13.89 4.02 -12.50
C ILE A 107 -13.93 2.61 -11.90
N GLU A 108 -14.48 1.63 -12.62
CA GLU A 108 -14.59 0.25 -12.14
C GLU A 108 -13.20 -0.38 -11.96
N ARG A 109 -12.28 -0.16 -12.90
CA ARG A 109 -10.90 -0.62 -12.75
C ARG A 109 -10.26 -0.03 -11.50
N PHE A 110 -10.43 1.26 -11.25
CA PHE A 110 -9.83 1.91 -10.07
C PHE A 110 -10.46 1.44 -8.76
N LYS A 111 -11.78 1.15 -8.73
CA LYS A 111 -12.43 0.53 -7.57
C LYS A 111 -11.83 -0.83 -7.23
N ILE A 112 -11.55 -1.67 -8.24
CA ILE A 112 -10.88 -2.96 -8.05
C ILE A 112 -9.47 -2.76 -7.47
N LEU A 113 -8.71 -1.80 -8.00
CA LEU A 113 -7.36 -1.50 -7.49
C LEU A 113 -7.40 -1.04 -6.01
N LEU A 114 -8.34 -0.17 -5.65
CA LEU A 114 -8.54 0.29 -4.27
C LEU A 114 -8.94 -0.87 -3.34
N TYR A 115 -9.81 -1.77 -3.80
CA TYR A 115 -10.21 -2.96 -3.05
C TYR A 115 -8.99 -3.87 -2.78
N ASN A 116 -8.23 -4.22 -3.83
CA ASN A 116 -7.05 -5.08 -3.70
C ASN A 116 -6.00 -4.48 -2.76
N PHE A 117 -5.78 -3.16 -2.87
CA PHE A 117 -4.87 -2.43 -1.99
C PHE A 117 -5.34 -2.45 -0.52
N THR A 118 -6.63 -2.19 -0.28
CA THR A 118 -7.19 -2.18 1.08
C THR A 118 -7.16 -3.57 1.72
N GLU A 119 -7.50 -4.60 0.94
CA GLU A 119 -7.47 -6.00 1.40
C GLU A 119 -6.04 -6.45 1.72
N SER A 120 -5.09 -6.20 0.81
CA SER A 120 -3.69 -6.56 1.02
C SER A 120 -3.09 -5.81 2.21
N TYR A 121 -3.36 -4.51 2.37
CA TYR A 121 -2.92 -3.75 3.54
C TYR A 121 -3.42 -4.36 4.84
N SER A 122 -4.73 -4.63 4.93
CA SER A 122 -5.34 -5.19 6.13
C SER A 122 -4.71 -6.54 6.51
N LYS A 123 -4.46 -7.41 5.53
CA LYS A 123 -3.82 -8.71 5.75
C LYS A 123 -2.35 -8.59 6.14
N THR A 124 -1.60 -7.66 5.52
CA THR A 124 -0.22 -7.35 5.91
C THR A 124 -0.16 -6.87 7.35
N ILE A 125 -1.00 -5.92 7.76
CA ILE A 125 -1.02 -5.42 9.15
C ILE A 125 -1.34 -6.54 10.14
N LEU A 126 -2.33 -7.39 9.84
CA LEU A 126 -2.65 -8.55 10.67
C LEU A 126 -1.49 -9.52 10.79
N GLU A 127 -0.71 -9.71 9.73
CA GLU A 127 0.45 -10.59 9.77
C GLU A 127 1.60 -9.98 10.58
N ILE A 128 1.90 -8.69 10.43
CA ILE A 128 2.90 -8.00 11.25
C ILE A 128 2.56 -8.13 12.74
N LYS A 129 1.29 -7.88 13.11
CA LYS A 129 0.79 -7.97 14.50
C LYS A 129 0.76 -9.39 15.09
N LYS A 130 0.96 -10.45 14.28
CA LYS A 130 1.10 -11.83 14.78
C LYS A 130 2.56 -12.19 15.11
N ILE A 131 3.49 -11.39 14.61
CA ILE A 131 4.94 -11.61 14.74
C ILE A 131 5.48 -10.83 15.92
N ASN A 132 4.95 -9.62 16.11
CA ASN A 132 5.17 -8.76 17.27
C ASN A 132 4.24 -9.17 18.42
#